data_AF-A0A7H4P6S0-F1
#
_entry.id   AF-A0A7H4P6S0-F1
#
_cell.length_a   1.000
_cell.length_b   1.000
_cell.length_c   1.000
_cell.angle_alpha   90.00
_cell.angle_beta   90.00
_cell.angle_gamma   90.00
#
_symmetry.space_group_name_H-M   'P 1'
#
loop_
_entity.id
_entity.type
_entity.pdbx_description
1 polymer ?
#
loop_
_entity_poly.entity_id
_entity_poly.type
_entity_poly.pdbx_seq_one_letter_code
_entity_poly.pdbx_strand_id
1 'polypeptide(L)'
;MSNGALKSSYRHILEQPELVDQLIVLTDEQWQDLQQEGFPAARMAVIPNHLDNGAIPANPQKTPSQTVIYLARYSEEKQHALLLSAFRQVVKAIPDAQLHTYGVGPLRRSLSAQVAEWGLEQAIHINGFTSDIAQAHKTACCTVLCSTQEGQSISAVEAMAYGTPLISFAIKYGPRDILQDRQAGISGALRR
;
A
#
# COMPACT_ATOMS: atom_id res chain seq x y z
N MET A 1 -5.08 -13.57 2.07
CA MET A 1 -6.49 -13.65 1.58
C MET A 1 -7.42 -13.78 2.79
N SER A 2 -8.63 -13.19 2.79
CA SER A 2 -9.50 -13.10 3.99
C SER A 2 -10.62 -14.16 4.08
N ASN A 3 -10.75 -15.07 3.12
CA ASN A 3 -11.78 -16.11 3.10
C ASN A 3 -11.33 -17.46 2.50
N GLY A 4 -10.03 -17.67 2.26
CA GLY A 4 -9.49 -18.94 1.75
C GLY A 4 -9.86 -19.32 0.30
N ALA A 5 -10.67 -18.52 -0.41
CA ALA A 5 -11.01 -18.80 -1.80
C ALA A 5 -10.00 -18.16 -2.77
N LEU A 6 -9.40 -18.98 -3.64
CA LEU A 6 -8.55 -18.51 -4.74
C LEU A 6 -9.32 -17.51 -5.63
N LYS A 7 -8.71 -16.38 -5.97
CA LYS A 7 -9.28 -15.50 -7.01
C LYS A 7 -9.41 -16.32 -8.29
N SER A 8 -10.57 -16.21 -8.95
CA SER A 8 -10.88 -16.93 -10.19
C SER A 8 -9.81 -16.77 -11.27
N SER A 9 -9.17 -15.59 -11.32
CA SER A 9 -8.07 -15.29 -12.25
C SER A 9 -6.81 -16.16 -12.07
N TYR A 10 -6.58 -16.69 -10.86
CA TYR A 10 -5.39 -17.51 -10.57
C TYR A 10 -5.71 -19.00 -10.51
N ARG A 11 -6.99 -19.35 -10.41
CA ARG A 11 -7.46 -20.72 -10.19
C ARG A 11 -6.86 -21.70 -11.20
N HIS A 12 -6.92 -21.38 -12.49
CA HIS A 12 -6.44 -22.27 -13.54
C HIS A 12 -4.93 -22.56 -13.44
N ILE A 13 -4.12 -21.54 -13.12
CA ILE A 13 -2.66 -21.69 -12.97
C ILE A 13 -2.34 -22.51 -11.72
N LEU A 14 -3.05 -22.26 -10.62
CA LEU A 14 -2.79 -22.91 -9.34
C LEU A 14 -3.29 -24.35 -9.28
N GLU A 15 -4.38 -24.67 -9.99
CA GLU A 15 -4.93 -26.02 -10.09
C GLU A 15 -4.23 -26.90 -11.14
N GLN A 16 -3.48 -26.29 -12.08
CA GLN A 16 -2.75 -27.00 -13.14
C GLN A 16 -1.28 -26.54 -13.24
N PRO A 17 -0.43 -26.84 -12.23
CA PRO A 17 0.96 -26.38 -12.19
C PRO A 17 1.83 -26.84 -13.37
N GLU A 18 1.44 -27.90 -14.05
CA GLU A 18 2.08 -28.43 -15.25
C GLU A 18 1.99 -27.50 -16.46
N LEU A 19 1.03 -26.57 -16.49
CA LEU A 19 0.83 -25.62 -17.58
C LEU A 19 1.78 -24.43 -17.55
N VAL A 20 2.58 -24.28 -16.51
CA VAL A 20 3.55 -23.19 -16.36
C VAL A 20 4.96 -23.74 -16.14
N ASP A 21 5.96 -23.17 -16.82
CA ASP A 21 7.36 -23.51 -16.58
C ASP A 21 7.77 -23.15 -15.15
N GLN A 22 7.40 -21.94 -14.73
CA GLN A 22 7.67 -21.42 -13.40
C GLN A 22 6.66 -20.34 -13.03
N LEU A 23 6.14 -20.40 -11.80
CA LEU A 23 5.31 -19.38 -11.19
C LEU A 23 6.20 -18.40 -10.41
N ILE A 24 6.17 -17.13 -10.81
CA ILE A 24 6.85 -16.06 -10.09
C ILE A 24 5.90 -15.44 -9.07
N VAL A 25 6.34 -15.41 -7.82
CA VAL A 25 5.67 -14.71 -6.73
C VAL A 25 6.55 -13.57 -6.21
N LEU A 26 5.94 -12.62 -5.52
CA LEU A 26 6.63 -11.36 -5.20
C LEU A 26 7.22 -11.34 -3.78
N THR A 27 6.80 -12.28 -2.93
CA THR A 27 7.20 -12.34 -1.52
C THR A 27 7.45 -13.78 -1.08
N ASP A 28 8.32 -13.93 -0.08
CA ASP A 28 8.58 -15.22 0.55
C ASP A 28 7.33 -15.77 1.25
N GLU A 29 6.54 -14.91 1.89
CA GLU A 29 5.29 -15.32 2.56
C GLU A 29 4.26 -15.87 1.55
N GLN A 30 4.18 -15.30 0.34
CA GLN A 30 3.31 -15.83 -0.71
C GLN A 30 3.82 -17.17 -1.24
N TRP A 31 5.14 -17.33 -1.36
CA TRP A 31 5.75 -18.59 -1.75
C TRP A 31 5.45 -19.69 -0.73
N GLN A 32 5.60 -19.40 0.56
CA GLN A 32 5.34 -20.36 1.64
C GLN A 32 3.87 -20.77 1.68
N ASP A 33 2.95 -19.80 1.58
CA ASP A 33 1.51 -20.08 1.59
C ASP A 33 1.11 -20.98 0.40
N LEU A 34 1.62 -20.71 -0.82
CA LEU A 34 1.32 -21.57 -1.98
C LEU A 34 1.95 -22.95 -1.90
N GLN A 35 3.14 -23.07 -1.31
CA GLN A 35 3.76 -24.38 -1.06
C GLN A 35 2.91 -25.21 -0.08
N GLN A 36 2.36 -24.59 0.97
CA GLN A 36 1.47 -25.27 1.93
C GLN A 36 0.14 -25.71 1.30
N GLU A 37 -0.36 -24.95 0.33
CA GLU A 37 -1.53 -25.31 -0.49
C GLU A 37 -1.23 -26.38 -1.56
N GLY A 38 0.01 -26.88 -1.64
CA GLY A 38 0.40 -27.99 -2.50
C GLY A 38 0.97 -27.60 -3.87
N PHE A 39 1.24 -26.31 -4.13
CA PHE A 39 1.90 -25.91 -5.37
C PHE A 39 3.38 -26.38 -5.37
N PRO A 40 3.90 -26.99 -6.45
CA PRO A 40 5.25 -27.55 -6.46
C PRO A 40 6.34 -26.49 -6.28
N ALA A 41 7.12 -26.58 -5.20
CA ALA A 41 8.23 -25.68 -4.89
C ALA A 41 9.26 -25.57 -6.05
N ALA A 42 9.52 -26.67 -6.75
CA ALA A 42 10.43 -26.71 -7.90
C ALA A 42 9.95 -25.88 -9.11
N ARG A 43 8.68 -25.48 -9.12
CA ARG A 43 8.06 -24.63 -10.15
C ARG A 43 7.76 -23.23 -9.63
N MET A 44 8.35 -22.79 -8.53
CA MET A 44 8.13 -21.46 -7.97
C MET A 44 9.45 -20.73 -7.70
N ALA A 45 9.48 -19.42 -7.95
CA ALA A 45 10.54 -18.54 -7.47
C ALA A 45 9.99 -17.22 -6.94
N VAL A 46 10.72 -16.66 -5.98
CA VAL A 46 10.45 -15.32 -5.44
C VAL A 46 11.28 -14.31 -6.23
N ILE A 47 10.61 -13.43 -6.97
CA ILE A 47 11.24 -12.31 -7.67
C ILE A 47 10.45 -11.04 -7.29
N PRO A 48 10.98 -10.21 -6.37
CA PRO A 48 10.41 -8.91 -6.03
C PRO A 48 10.24 -7.99 -7.25
N ASN A 49 9.27 -7.06 -7.21
CA ASN A 49 9.23 -6.01 -8.24
C ASN A 49 10.51 -5.17 -8.17
N HIS A 50 10.99 -4.79 -9.34
CA HIS A 50 12.09 -3.86 -9.46
C HIS A 50 11.66 -2.46 -9.02
N LEU A 51 12.56 -1.78 -8.31
CA LEU A 51 12.46 -0.36 -8.03
C LEU A 51 13.60 0.33 -8.75
N ASP A 52 13.28 1.33 -9.57
CA ASP A 52 14.30 2.09 -10.30
C ASP A 52 15.10 2.96 -9.33
N ASN A 53 16.34 2.54 -9.07
CA ASN A 53 17.25 3.20 -8.15
C ASN A 53 17.81 4.53 -8.69
N GLY A 54 17.67 4.81 -10.00
CA GLY A 54 18.21 6.02 -10.62
C GLY A 54 17.57 7.32 -10.10
N ALA A 55 16.35 7.24 -9.56
CA ALA A 55 15.61 8.37 -9.01
C ALA A 55 15.67 8.46 -7.47
N ILE A 56 16.24 7.46 -6.79
CA ILE A 56 16.22 7.37 -5.33
C ILE A 56 17.47 8.03 -4.76
N PRO A 57 17.34 9.12 -3.97
CA PRO A 57 18.49 9.76 -3.38
C PRO A 57 19.13 8.85 -2.32
N ALA A 58 20.46 8.74 -2.31
CA ALA A 58 21.20 7.95 -1.33
C ALA A 58 20.95 8.39 0.13
N ASN A 59 20.58 9.66 0.33
CA ASN A 59 20.16 10.20 1.62
C ASN A 59 18.94 11.13 1.43
N PRO A 60 17.71 10.58 1.46
CA PRO A 60 16.49 11.35 1.24
C PRO A 60 16.36 12.49 2.24
N GLN A 61 16.43 13.73 1.76
CA GLN A 61 16.22 14.91 2.58
C GLN A 61 14.72 15.18 2.71
N LYS A 62 14.22 15.19 3.95
CA LYS A 62 12.80 15.42 4.28
C LYS A 62 12.58 16.89 4.61
N THR A 63 11.48 17.46 4.13
CA THR A 63 10.99 18.75 4.62
C THR A 63 10.08 18.49 5.82
N PRO A 64 10.32 19.09 7.00
CA PRO A 64 9.40 18.96 8.13
C PRO A 64 7.98 19.37 7.73
N SER A 65 7.01 18.50 8.00
CA SER A 65 5.60 18.73 7.67
C SER A 65 4.68 17.94 8.59
N GLN A 66 3.38 18.20 8.50
CA GLN A 66 2.31 17.36 9.07
C GLN A 66 1.50 16.69 7.97
N THR A 67 2.13 16.42 6.83
CA THR A 67 1.49 15.86 5.65
C THR A 67 1.60 14.34 5.64
N VAL A 68 0.46 13.67 5.69
CA VAL A 68 0.33 12.23 5.46
C VAL A 68 0.03 12.00 3.99
N ILE A 69 0.65 10.99 3.37
CA ILE A 69 0.36 10.61 1.98
C ILE A 69 -0.22 9.21 1.87
N TYR A 70 -1.00 8.98 0.81
CA TYR A 70 -1.40 7.63 0.39
C TYR A 70 -1.36 7.52 -1.14
N LEU A 71 -0.48 6.66 -1.64
CA LEU A 71 -0.31 6.40 -3.07
C LEU A 71 -1.00 5.07 -3.42
N ALA A 72 -2.23 5.15 -3.92
CA ALA A 72 -3.04 3.98 -4.23
C ALA A 72 -4.16 4.27 -5.24
N ARG A 73 -4.59 3.24 -5.97
CA ARG A 73 -5.81 3.32 -6.80
C ARG A 73 -7.02 3.63 -5.92
N TYR A 74 -7.96 4.43 -6.43
CA TYR A 74 -9.24 4.67 -5.77
C TYR A 74 -10.21 3.50 -6.01
N SER A 75 -9.93 2.37 -5.36
CA SER A 75 -10.71 1.13 -5.40
C SER A 75 -11.01 0.62 -3.99
N GLU A 76 -12.02 -0.25 -3.88
CA GLU A 76 -12.56 -0.72 -2.61
C GLU A 76 -11.50 -1.39 -1.72
N GLU A 77 -10.63 -2.20 -2.32
CA GLU A 77 -9.60 -2.93 -1.59
C GLU A 77 -8.52 -2.02 -0.99
N LYS A 78 -8.47 -0.73 -1.38
CA LYS A 78 -7.54 0.28 -0.85
C LYS A 78 -8.10 1.04 0.34
N GLN A 79 -9.39 0.87 0.66
CA GLN A 79 -10.07 1.40 1.85
C GLN A 79 -9.89 2.91 2.10
N HIS A 80 -9.97 3.74 1.06
CA HIS A 80 -9.86 5.19 1.21
C HIS A 80 -10.91 5.75 2.18
N ALA A 81 -12.15 5.25 2.15
CA ALA A 81 -13.21 5.70 3.07
C ALA A 81 -12.84 5.51 4.55
N LEU A 82 -12.16 4.40 4.90
CA LEU A 82 -11.64 4.16 6.25
C LEU A 82 -10.57 5.19 6.61
N LEU A 83 -9.63 5.44 5.70
CA LEU A 83 -8.60 6.45 5.89
C LEU A 83 -9.18 7.85 6.10
N LEU A 84 -10.15 8.27 5.27
CA LEU A 84 -10.80 9.57 5.40
C LEU A 84 -11.47 9.71 6.77
N SER A 85 -12.17 8.68 7.22
CA SER A 85 -12.82 8.64 8.54
C SER A 85 -11.81 8.73 9.70
N ALA A 86 -10.69 8.02 9.61
CA ALA A 86 -9.61 8.11 10.57
C ALA A 86 -8.97 9.51 10.58
N PHE A 87 -8.71 10.07 9.40
CA PHE A 87 -8.08 11.39 9.27
C PHE A 87 -8.96 12.52 9.80
N ARG A 88 -10.28 12.40 9.71
CA ARG A 88 -11.22 13.32 10.37
C ARG A 88 -11.00 13.40 11.89
N GLN A 89 -10.53 12.32 12.53
CA GLN A 89 -10.16 12.34 13.94
C GLN A 89 -8.78 12.98 14.15
N VAL A 90 -7.83 12.73 13.25
CA VAL A 90 -6.49 13.35 13.26
C VAL A 90 -6.62 14.87 13.21
N VAL A 91 -7.41 15.43 12.30
CA VAL A 91 -7.61 16.89 12.17
C VAL A 91 -8.16 17.51 13.45
N LYS A 92 -8.96 16.78 14.25
CA LYS A 92 -9.42 17.29 15.56
C LYS A 92 -8.30 17.43 16.58
N ALA A 93 -7.31 16.55 16.53
CA ALA A 93 -6.16 16.55 17.44
C ALA A 93 -5.01 17.42 16.93
N ILE A 94 -4.84 17.50 15.60
CA ILE A 94 -3.77 18.21 14.90
C ILE A 94 -4.43 18.99 13.75
N PRO A 95 -4.92 20.22 14.00
CA PRO A 95 -5.70 20.99 13.03
C PRO A 95 -4.97 21.31 11.72
N ASP A 96 -3.65 21.41 11.76
CA ASP A 96 -2.81 21.72 10.60
C ASP A 96 -2.38 20.47 9.80
N ALA A 97 -2.79 19.27 10.25
CA ALA A 97 -2.45 18.04 9.54
C ALA A 97 -3.15 17.96 8.18
N GLN A 98 -2.41 17.50 7.19
CA GLN A 98 -2.87 17.39 5.79
C GLN A 98 -2.79 15.95 5.32
N LEU A 99 -3.81 15.47 4.60
CA LEU A 99 -3.80 14.19 3.93
C LEU A 99 -3.81 14.41 2.42
N HIS A 100 -2.78 13.92 1.72
CA HIS A 100 -2.73 13.91 0.27
C HIS A 100 -2.81 12.47 -0.25
N THR A 101 -3.91 12.15 -0.91
CA THR A 101 -4.07 10.87 -1.59
C THR A 101 -3.83 11.06 -3.08
N TYR A 102 -3.17 10.11 -3.74
CA TYR A 102 -2.88 10.16 -5.17
C TYR A 102 -3.24 8.84 -5.84
N GLY A 103 -3.95 8.94 -6.97
CA GLY A 103 -4.34 7.78 -7.74
C GLY A 103 -5.43 8.05 -8.75
N VAL A 104 -5.89 6.97 -9.35
CA VAL A 104 -7.05 6.94 -10.25
C VAL A 104 -7.94 5.76 -9.87
N GLY A 105 -9.23 5.87 -10.17
CA GLY A 105 -10.17 4.79 -9.92
C GLY A 105 -11.60 5.26 -9.78
N PRO A 106 -12.55 4.32 -9.78
CA PRO A 106 -13.98 4.61 -9.77
C PRO A 106 -14.44 5.37 -8.52
N LEU A 107 -13.76 5.21 -7.38
CA LEU A 107 -14.17 5.82 -6.12
C LEU A 107 -13.75 7.29 -5.98
N ARG A 108 -12.96 7.85 -6.91
CA ARG A 108 -12.43 9.21 -6.77
C ARG A 108 -13.53 10.25 -6.52
N ARG A 109 -14.60 10.20 -7.32
CA ARG A 109 -15.69 11.18 -7.26
C ARG A 109 -16.47 11.08 -5.94
N SER A 110 -16.78 9.87 -5.48
CA SER A 110 -17.52 9.67 -4.21
C SER A 110 -16.67 10.09 -3.01
N LEU A 111 -15.38 9.79 -3.02
CA LEU A 111 -14.45 10.23 -1.97
C LEU A 111 -14.32 11.76 -1.91
N SER A 112 -14.21 12.44 -3.06
CA SER A 112 -14.21 13.91 -3.10
C SER A 112 -15.51 14.50 -2.56
N ALA A 113 -16.66 13.92 -2.92
CA ALA A 113 -17.96 14.38 -2.41
C ALA A 113 -18.07 14.21 -0.88
N GLN A 114 -17.57 13.08 -0.35
CA GLN A 114 -17.54 12.81 1.09
C GLN A 114 -16.68 13.83 1.85
N VAL A 115 -15.50 14.17 1.32
CA VAL A 115 -14.64 15.21 1.93
C VAL A 115 -15.34 16.57 1.96
N ALA A 116 -16.05 16.93 0.88
CA ALA A 116 -16.79 18.18 0.79
C ALA A 116 -17.99 18.23 1.74
N GLU A 117 -18.73 17.12 1.89
CA GLU A 117 -19.82 17.01 2.87
C GLU A 117 -19.32 17.24 4.30
N TRP A 118 -18.08 16.86 4.59
CA TRP A 118 -17.46 17.07 5.90
C TRP A 118 -16.83 18.46 6.09
N GLY A 119 -16.73 19.27 5.03
CA GLY A 119 -16.03 20.56 5.06
C GLY A 119 -14.52 20.43 5.32
N LEU A 120 -13.90 19.34 4.84
CA LEU A 120 -12.49 19.01 5.09
C LEU A 120 -11.60 19.16 3.85
N GLU A 121 -12.03 19.89 2.83
CA GLU A 121 -11.28 20.08 1.58
C GLU A 121 -9.95 20.80 1.79
N GLN A 122 -9.80 21.55 2.88
CA GLN A 122 -8.54 22.20 3.25
C GLN A 122 -7.56 21.27 3.99
N ALA A 123 -8.02 20.10 4.43
CA ALA A 123 -7.20 19.13 5.18
C ALA A 123 -7.03 17.81 4.42
N ILE A 124 -7.93 17.45 3.51
CA ILE A 124 -7.90 16.20 2.77
C ILE A 124 -8.00 16.44 1.26
N HIS A 125 -6.93 16.08 0.55
CA HIS A 125 -6.76 16.30 -0.88
C HIS A 125 -6.90 14.97 -1.65
N ILE A 126 -7.92 14.89 -2.50
CA ILE A 126 -8.18 13.74 -3.39
C ILE A 126 -7.58 14.01 -4.78
N ASN A 127 -6.28 13.78 -4.92
CA ASN A 127 -5.53 14.14 -6.12
C ASN A 127 -5.70 13.11 -7.25
N GLY A 128 -5.27 13.46 -8.45
CA GLY A 128 -5.11 12.49 -9.55
C GLY A 128 -3.88 11.60 -9.36
N PHE A 129 -3.50 10.90 -10.42
CA PHE A 129 -2.22 10.21 -10.50
C PHE A 129 -1.07 11.23 -10.39
N THR A 130 0.02 10.85 -9.71
CA THR A 130 1.28 11.60 -9.69
C THR A 130 2.40 10.72 -10.24
N SER A 131 3.22 11.28 -11.11
CA SER A 131 4.50 10.69 -11.52
C SER A 131 5.68 11.18 -10.67
N ASP A 132 5.47 12.24 -9.88
CA ASP A 132 6.51 12.83 -9.02
C ASP A 132 6.43 12.23 -7.61
N ILE A 133 6.81 10.95 -7.53
CA ILE A 133 6.80 10.16 -6.29
C ILE A 133 7.81 10.72 -5.28
N ALA A 134 8.98 11.13 -5.77
CA ALA A 134 10.04 11.72 -4.95
C ALA A 134 9.55 12.97 -4.22
N GLN A 135 8.87 13.89 -4.91
CA GLN A 135 8.34 15.09 -4.28
C GLN A 135 7.23 14.79 -3.28
N ALA A 136 6.31 13.86 -3.59
CA ALA A 136 5.26 13.44 -2.66
C ALA A 136 5.85 12.89 -1.36
N HIS A 137 6.87 12.04 -1.46
CA HIS A 137 7.57 11.54 -0.27
C HIS A 137 8.37 12.63 0.43
N LYS A 138 9.08 13.52 -0.27
CA LYS A 138 9.91 14.57 0.33
C LYS A 138 9.15 15.44 1.35
N THR A 139 7.90 15.76 1.07
CA THR A 139 7.04 16.60 1.92
C THR A 139 6.15 15.79 2.86
N ALA A 140 6.18 14.47 2.85
CA ALA A 140 5.37 13.64 3.74
C ALA A 140 6.06 13.37 5.08
N CYS A 141 5.35 13.49 6.19
CA CYS A 141 5.84 13.01 7.50
C CYS A 141 5.70 11.50 7.64
N CYS A 142 4.66 10.90 7.04
CA CYS A 142 4.49 9.46 6.90
C CYS A 142 3.63 9.12 5.68
N THR A 143 3.67 7.86 5.27
CA THR A 143 2.73 7.28 4.33
C THR A 143 1.83 6.29 5.06
N VAL A 144 0.60 6.14 4.59
CA VAL A 144 -0.34 5.14 5.11
C VAL A 144 -0.62 4.08 4.05
N LEU A 145 -0.93 2.87 4.50
CA LEU A 145 -1.41 1.79 3.65
C LEU A 145 -2.58 1.08 4.33
N CYS A 146 -3.79 1.38 3.85
CA CYS A 146 -5.04 0.83 4.40
C CYS A 146 -5.57 -0.37 3.61
N SER A 147 -4.79 -0.91 2.67
CA SER A 147 -5.23 -2.00 1.81
C SER A 147 -5.68 -3.23 2.60
N THR A 148 -6.70 -3.94 2.11
CA THR A 148 -7.10 -5.28 2.62
C THR A 148 -6.32 -6.42 2.00
N GLN A 149 -5.70 -6.18 0.84
CA GLN A 149 -4.92 -7.15 0.08
C GLN A 149 -3.83 -6.44 -0.72
N GLU A 150 -2.67 -7.08 -0.78
CA GLU A 150 -1.50 -6.65 -1.56
C GLU A 150 -0.76 -7.90 -2.07
N GLY A 151 0.00 -7.73 -3.15
CA GLY A 151 1.00 -8.73 -3.59
C GLY A 151 2.35 -8.44 -2.94
N GLN A 152 2.89 -7.25 -3.19
CA GLN A 152 4.10 -6.76 -2.51
C GLN A 152 3.94 -5.36 -1.94
N SER A 153 3.04 -4.55 -2.52
CA SER A 153 2.91 -3.11 -2.27
C SER A 153 4.15 -2.30 -2.68
N ILE A 154 4.18 -1.89 -3.96
CA ILE A 154 5.27 -1.04 -4.49
C ILE A 154 5.35 0.27 -3.71
N SER A 155 4.22 0.89 -3.35
CA SER A 155 4.23 2.15 -2.59
C SER A 155 4.80 2.01 -1.17
N ALA A 156 4.71 0.83 -0.56
CA ALA A 156 5.39 0.55 0.70
C ALA A 156 6.92 0.45 0.50
N VAL A 157 7.38 -0.18 -0.58
CA VAL A 157 8.82 -0.26 -0.91
C VAL A 157 9.37 1.14 -1.24
N GLU A 158 8.65 1.93 -2.02
CA GLU A 158 8.98 3.34 -2.31
C GLU A 158 9.12 4.17 -1.03
N ALA A 159 8.20 4.00 -0.09
CA ALA A 159 8.27 4.69 1.19
C ALA A 159 9.57 4.42 1.94
N MET A 160 10.01 3.16 1.97
CA MET A 160 11.29 2.79 2.58
C MET A 160 12.46 3.41 1.82
N ALA A 161 12.43 3.37 0.49
CA ALA A 161 13.47 3.95 -0.35
C ALA A 161 13.61 5.47 -0.17
N TYR A 162 12.50 6.19 0.00
CA TYR A 162 12.50 7.64 0.24
C TYR A 162 12.54 8.02 1.72
N GLY A 163 12.84 7.08 2.63
CA GLY A 163 12.97 7.37 4.07
C GLY A 163 11.68 7.92 4.69
N THR A 164 10.52 7.50 4.19
CA THR A 164 9.21 7.91 4.69
C THR A 164 8.63 6.81 5.58
N PRO A 165 8.37 7.08 6.87
CA PRO A 165 7.76 6.09 7.76
C PRO A 165 6.43 5.57 7.20
N LEU A 166 6.23 4.25 7.28
CA LEU A 166 5.02 3.57 6.80
C LEU A 166 4.11 3.17 7.96
N ILE A 167 2.84 3.60 7.91
CA ILE A 167 1.79 3.13 8.81
C ILE A 167 0.88 2.20 8.00
N SER A 168 0.76 0.93 8.39
CA SER A 168 0.00 -0.05 7.62
C SER A 168 -0.81 -1.02 8.47
N PHE A 169 -1.79 -1.68 7.86
CA PHE A 169 -2.32 -2.90 8.45
C PHE A 169 -1.37 -4.08 8.23
N ALA A 170 -1.31 -4.98 9.21
CA ALA A 170 -0.50 -6.19 9.17
C ALA A 170 -1.13 -7.28 8.28
N ILE A 171 -1.29 -6.98 6.98
CA ILE A 171 -1.90 -7.88 5.99
C ILE A 171 -0.86 -8.72 5.26
N LYS A 172 -1.26 -9.94 4.88
CA LYS A 172 -0.56 -10.72 3.86
C LYS A 172 -0.98 -10.21 2.47
N TYR A 173 -0.06 -9.94 1.53
CA TYR A 173 1.40 -10.02 1.58
C TYR A 173 2.01 -8.63 1.37
N GLY A 174 3.30 -8.45 1.64
CA GLY A 174 4.01 -7.20 1.34
C GLY A 174 4.28 -6.34 2.58
N PRO A 175 3.31 -5.60 3.14
CA PRO A 175 3.56 -4.68 4.26
C PRO A 175 4.17 -5.36 5.49
N ARG A 176 3.77 -6.62 5.75
CA ARG A 176 4.36 -7.43 6.81
C ARG A 176 5.84 -7.71 6.56
N ASP A 177 6.17 -8.24 5.38
CA ASP A 177 7.54 -8.58 4.98
C ASP A 177 8.44 -7.34 4.91
N ILE A 178 7.90 -6.21 4.45
CA ILE A 178 8.63 -4.94 4.31
C ILE A 178 8.98 -4.34 5.68
N LEU A 179 8.09 -4.45 6.67
CA LEU A 179 8.27 -3.85 8.00
C LEU A 179 8.94 -4.78 9.01
N GLN A 180 9.04 -6.07 8.72
CA GLN A 180 9.57 -7.07 9.67
C GLN A 180 10.96 -6.67 10.18
N ASP A 181 11.07 -6.51 11.50
CA ASP A 181 12.28 -6.12 12.26
C ASP A 181 12.89 -4.75 11.90
N ARG A 182 12.17 -3.91 11.15
CA ARG A 182 12.62 -2.56 10.78
C ARG A 182 11.93 -1.51 11.64
N GLN A 183 12.69 -0.62 12.26
CA GLN A 183 12.15 0.61 12.89
C GLN A 183 11.76 1.66 11.83
N ALA A 184 11.01 1.25 10.81
CA ALA A 184 10.65 2.06 9.64
C ALA A 184 9.14 2.35 9.54
N GLY A 185 8.37 1.98 10.57
CA GLY A 185 6.91 2.13 10.55
C GLY A 185 6.19 1.52 11.74
N ILE A 186 4.86 1.59 11.70
CA ILE A 186 3.96 0.93 12.66
C ILE A 186 2.99 0.05 11.86
N SER A 187 2.86 -1.21 12.27
CA SER A 187 1.86 -2.12 11.71
C SER A 187 0.85 -2.54 12.77
N GLY A 188 -0.45 -2.46 12.46
CA GLY A 188 -1.55 -2.81 13.37
C GLY A 188 -2.51 -3.83 12.77
N ALA A 189 -3.22 -4.57 13.63
CA ALA A 189 -4.31 -5.44 13.18
C ALA A 189 -5.52 -4.60 12.78
N LEU A 190 -6.16 -4.92 11.65
CA LEU A 190 -7.46 -4.37 11.27
C LEU A 190 -8.52 -4.93 12.25
N ARG A 191 -8.89 -4.16 13.27
CA ARG A 191 -10.04 -4.50 14.13
C ARG A 191 -11.32 -4.12 13.38
N ARG A 192 -12.13 -5.12 13.04
CA ARG A 192 -13.47 -4.94 12.46
C ARG A 192 -14.47 -4.53 13.52
#